data_AF-A0A255PLE3-F1
#
_entry.id   AF-A0A255PLE3-F1
#
_cell.length_a   1.000
_cell.length_b   1.000
_cell.length_c   1.000
_cell.angle_alpha   90.00
_cell.angle_beta   90.00
_cell.angle_gamma   90.00
#
_symmetry.space_group_name_H-M   'P 1'
#
loop_
_entity.id
_entity.type
_entity.pdbx_description
1 polymer ?
#
loop_
_entity_poly.entity_id
_entity_poly.type
_entity_poly.pdbx_seq_one_letter_code
_entity_poly.pdbx_strand_id
1 'polypeptide(L)'
;MPMIVDPSAPHITPPTPAVSPDGWLTAGVDATHAGVVLGVDYRAATPYAQAADVRKVRIMRIDPGQAAVPVRSADTAWAIEGVGAAYDHEAPLGVAVVYTATPVLADGSTGPSSSLAVTVDEPAQPADVWIKSLDEPGLSARVTVTAWPQLQWAARIDSADVAGSPYPATSQDVYAAATSEITMDAEGAQIEVLRRLLTTPGVRLIQTRLAARRPDQFVLFGDPAEAVDTTPDGARTFTASVRQVARPDTTGQPLRLPGWSWDILAATYGSYDAVAATFSTYQQLATNGVLG
;
A
#
# COMPACT_ATOMS: atom_id res chain seq x y z
N MET A 1 -36.10 -10.89 12.05
CA MET A 1 -35.34 -11.14 13.29
C MET A 1 -34.74 -9.81 13.72
N PRO A 2 -35.00 -9.30 14.93
CA PRO A 2 -34.40 -8.05 15.38
C PRO A 2 -32.93 -8.30 15.72
N MET A 3 -32.05 -7.53 15.09
CA MET A 3 -30.61 -7.54 15.34
C MET A 3 -30.35 -6.87 16.69
N ILE A 4 -29.92 -7.65 17.68
CA ILE A 4 -29.45 -7.13 18.96
C ILE A 4 -28.01 -6.65 18.73
N VAL A 5 -27.83 -5.34 18.63
CA VAL A 5 -26.51 -4.71 18.69
C VAL A 5 -26.11 -4.69 20.15
N ASP A 6 -25.00 -5.33 20.52
CA ASP A 6 -24.44 -5.30 21.87
C ASP A 6 -23.84 -3.91 22.14
N PRO A 7 -24.47 -3.08 23.00
CA PRO A 7 -23.98 -1.74 23.30
C PRO A 7 -22.76 -1.73 24.22
N SER A 8 -22.32 -2.91 24.69
CA SER A 8 -21.11 -3.07 25.52
C SER A 8 -19.90 -3.55 24.73
N ALA A 9 -20.06 -3.82 23.43
CA ALA A 9 -18.93 -4.05 22.55
C ALA A 9 -18.02 -2.81 22.58
N PRO A 10 -16.71 -2.93 22.87
CA PRO A 10 -15.82 -1.79 22.87
C PRO A 10 -15.89 -1.15 21.48
N HIS A 11 -16.26 0.13 21.44
CA HIS A 11 -16.13 0.92 20.22
C HIS A 11 -14.66 0.82 19.79
N ILE A 12 -14.41 0.36 18.56
CA ILE A 12 -13.09 0.50 17.96
C ILE A 12 -12.87 2.01 17.88
N THR A 13 -12.05 2.57 18.78
CA THR A 13 -11.64 3.96 18.69
C THR A 13 -10.83 4.08 17.40
N PRO A 14 -11.36 4.72 16.34
CA PRO A 14 -10.60 4.92 15.13
C PRO A 14 -9.37 5.76 15.49
N PRO A 15 -8.21 5.54 14.87
CA PRO A 15 -7.06 6.41 15.07
C PRO A 15 -7.46 7.85 14.77
N THR A 16 -7.05 8.81 15.61
CA THR A 16 -7.36 10.23 15.38
C THR A 16 -6.85 10.64 14.01
N PRO A 17 -7.74 10.94 13.04
CA PRO A 17 -7.30 11.25 11.70
C PRO A 17 -6.59 12.61 11.69
N ALA A 18 -5.53 12.71 10.88
CA ALA A 18 -4.94 13.99 10.56
C ALA A 18 -5.86 14.72 9.57
N VAL A 19 -6.05 16.02 9.78
CA VAL A 19 -6.87 16.87 8.91
C VAL A 19 -6.01 18.06 8.47
N SER A 20 -6.08 18.40 7.19
CA SER A 20 -5.39 19.57 6.65
C SER A 20 -5.91 20.88 7.26
N PRO A 21 -5.12 21.97 7.24
CA PRO A 21 -5.55 23.25 7.81
C PRO A 21 -6.83 23.85 7.18
N ASP A 22 -7.10 23.56 5.90
CA ASP A 22 -8.32 23.96 5.19
C ASP A 22 -9.53 23.05 5.48
N GLY A 23 -9.30 21.89 6.11
CA GLY A 23 -10.31 20.90 6.44
C GLY A 23 -10.71 19.98 5.29
N TRP A 24 -10.08 20.07 4.11
CA TRP A 24 -10.49 19.31 2.92
C TRP A 24 -9.89 17.92 2.84
N LEU A 25 -8.62 17.75 3.21
CA LEU A 25 -7.90 16.49 3.14
C LEU A 25 -7.85 15.87 4.55
N THR A 26 -8.21 14.60 4.64
CA THR A 26 -8.16 13.81 5.87
C THR A 26 -7.36 12.53 5.62
N ALA A 27 -6.56 12.12 6.60
CA ALA A 27 -5.79 10.89 6.55
C ALA A 27 -5.91 10.10 7.86
N GLY A 28 -6.12 8.79 7.75
CA GLY A 28 -6.14 7.84 8.86
C GLY A 28 -5.14 6.71 8.60
N VAL A 29 -4.35 6.35 9.61
CA VAL A 29 -3.38 5.25 9.50
C VAL A 29 -4.10 3.93 9.73
N ASP A 30 -4.05 3.04 8.74
CA ASP A 30 -4.45 1.64 8.89
C ASP A 30 -3.28 0.86 9.47
N ALA A 31 -3.24 0.76 10.80
CA ALA A 31 -2.20 0.04 11.53
C ALA A 31 -2.20 -1.47 11.23
N THR A 32 -3.33 -2.03 10.78
CA THR A 32 -3.47 -3.48 10.53
C THR A 32 -2.70 -3.90 9.28
N HIS A 33 -2.68 -3.07 8.25
CA HIS A 33 -1.97 -3.35 6.99
C HIS A 33 -0.84 -2.35 6.70
N ALA A 34 -0.51 -1.50 7.68
CA ALA A 34 0.48 -0.42 7.58
C ALA A 34 0.24 0.49 6.37
N GLY A 35 -1.01 0.89 6.12
CA GLY A 35 -1.39 1.79 5.02
C GLY A 35 -1.97 3.11 5.53
N VAL A 36 -2.35 3.98 4.60
CA VAL A 36 -3.02 5.26 4.91
C VAL A 36 -4.32 5.35 4.12
N VAL A 37 -5.44 5.45 4.82
CA VAL A 37 -6.73 5.81 4.23
C VAL A 37 -6.77 7.32 4.07
N LEU A 38 -7.09 7.79 2.87
CA LEU A 38 -7.14 9.19 2.49
C LEU A 38 -8.55 9.54 2.05
N GLY A 39 -9.03 10.71 2.46
CA GLY A 39 -10.33 11.23 2.07
C GLY A 39 -10.24 12.70 1.76
N VAL A 40 -10.98 13.13 0.74
CA VAL A 40 -11.14 14.54 0.41
C VAL A 40 -12.61 14.92 0.46
N ASP A 41 -12.93 16.06 1.07
CA ASP A 41 -14.22 16.73 0.95
C ASP A 41 -13.99 18.24 0.79
N TYR A 42 -13.99 18.72 -0.45
CA TYR A 42 -13.84 20.14 -0.78
C TYR A 42 -15.03 21.00 -0.35
N ARG A 43 -16.09 20.40 0.21
CA ARG A 43 -17.26 21.10 0.75
C ARG A 43 -17.16 21.26 2.27
N ALA A 44 -16.20 20.59 2.92
CA ALA A 44 -16.01 20.64 4.36
C ALA A 44 -15.35 21.97 4.80
N ALA A 45 -15.50 22.28 6.08
CA ALA A 45 -14.91 23.42 6.77
C ALA A 45 -15.09 24.76 6.04
N THR A 46 -14.06 25.26 5.34
CA THR A 46 -14.16 26.42 4.44
C THR A 46 -14.40 25.91 3.03
N PRO A 47 -15.64 25.90 2.52
CA PRO A 47 -15.93 25.21 1.26
C PRO A 47 -15.19 25.86 0.10
N TYR A 48 -14.59 25.04 -0.76
CA TYR A 48 -14.05 25.51 -2.02
C TYR A 48 -15.19 25.95 -2.94
N ALA A 49 -15.13 27.17 -3.44
CA ALA A 49 -16.21 27.78 -4.25
C ALA A 49 -16.61 26.95 -5.48
N GLN A 50 -15.69 26.15 -6.04
CA GLN A 50 -15.92 25.31 -7.22
C GLN A 50 -16.04 23.82 -6.89
N ALA A 51 -16.34 23.44 -5.64
CA ALA A 51 -16.46 22.05 -5.22
C ALA A 51 -17.43 21.23 -6.10
N ALA A 52 -18.54 21.82 -6.53
CA ALA A 52 -19.52 21.18 -7.41
C ALA A 52 -18.97 20.85 -8.82
N ASP A 53 -17.94 21.57 -9.27
CA ASP A 53 -17.30 21.36 -10.57
C ASP A 53 -16.16 20.34 -10.50
N VAL A 54 -15.75 19.93 -9.30
CA VAL A 54 -14.73 18.89 -9.13
C VAL A 54 -15.24 17.57 -9.69
N ARG A 55 -14.39 16.89 -10.47
CA ARG A 55 -14.65 15.57 -11.03
C ARG A 55 -13.66 14.53 -10.53
N LYS A 56 -12.40 14.95 -10.39
CA LYS A 56 -11.33 14.06 -9.96
C LYS A 56 -10.44 14.74 -8.94
N VAL A 57 -9.66 13.95 -8.24
CA VAL A 57 -8.59 14.42 -7.36
C VAL A 57 -7.31 13.67 -7.70
N ARG A 58 -6.19 14.39 -7.75
CA ARG A 58 -4.87 13.79 -7.76
C ARG A 58 -4.27 13.93 -6.37
N ILE A 59 -3.89 12.81 -5.76
CA ILE A 59 -3.20 12.83 -4.46
C ILE A 59 -1.77 12.37 -4.67
N MET A 60 -0.84 13.22 -4.27
CA MET A 60 0.59 12.97 -4.30
C MET A 60 1.09 12.74 -2.87
N ARG A 61 2.02 11.81 -2.70
CA ARG A 61 2.81 11.61 -1.49
C ARG A 61 4.21 12.17 -1.70
N ILE A 62 4.74 12.84 -0.69
CA ILE A 62 6.12 13.31 -0.64
C ILE A 62 6.80 12.56 0.50
N ASP A 63 7.70 11.66 0.13
CA ASP A 63 8.55 10.93 1.07
C ASP A 63 9.74 11.83 1.49
N PRO A 64 10.29 11.68 2.70
CA PRO A 64 11.40 12.50 3.17
C PRO A 64 12.58 12.54 2.19
N GLY A 65 12.92 13.73 1.70
CA GLY A 65 14.05 13.94 0.77
C GLY A 65 13.82 13.39 -0.65
N GLN A 66 12.60 12.98 -0.99
CA GLN A 66 12.26 12.44 -2.31
C GLN A 66 11.32 13.38 -3.07
N ALA A 67 11.22 13.16 -4.39
CA ALA A 67 10.22 13.81 -5.22
C ALA A 67 8.81 13.30 -4.89
N ALA A 68 7.80 14.12 -5.19
CA ALA A 68 6.41 13.74 -5.04
C ALA A 68 6.06 12.56 -5.99
N VAL A 69 5.41 11.53 -5.45
CA VAL A 69 4.92 10.36 -6.20
C VAL A 69 3.40 10.27 -6.08
N PRO A 70 2.67 9.83 -7.12
CA PRO A 70 1.23 9.66 -7.01
C PRO A 70 0.89 8.51 -6.08
N VAL A 71 -0.12 8.69 -5.23
CA VAL A 71 -0.73 7.58 -4.50
C VAL A 71 -1.41 6.67 -5.51
N ARG A 72 -1.18 5.35 -5.43
CA ARG A 72 -1.60 4.38 -6.46
C ARG A 72 -3.08 4.52 -6.81
N SER A 73 -3.97 4.51 -5.82
CA SER A 73 -5.41 4.63 -6.05
C SER A 73 -5.88 6.06 -6.33
N ALA A 74 -4.98 7.04 -6.42
CA ALA A 74 -5.27 8.47 -6.53
C ALA A 74 -4.41 9.18 -7.57
N ASP A 75 -3.84 8.44 -8.51
CA ASP A 75 -3.26 9.00 -9.73
C ASP A 75 -4.38 9.47 -10.66
N THR A 76 -5.10 10.51 -10.22
CA THR A 76 -6.34 11.03 -10.80
C THR A 76 -7.57 10.14 -10.51
N ALA A 77 -7.93 9.99 -9.23
CA ALA A 77 -9.13 9.29 -8.77
C ALA A 77 -10.42 10.09 -8.97
N TRP A 78 -11.56 9.41 -9.02
CA TRP A 78 -12.87 10.07 -9.01
C TRP A 78 -13.13 10.77 -7.67
N ALA A 79 -13.56 12.02 -7.75
CA ALA A 79 -13.97 12.84 -6.61
C ALA A 79 -15.21 13.65 -7.00
N ILE A 80 -16.31 12.95 -7.30
CA ILE A 80 -17.53 13.57 -7.84
C ILE A 80 -18.10 14.52 -6.78
N GLU A 81 -18.46 15.72 -7.23
CA GLU A 81 -18.99 16.80 -6.37
C GLU A 81 -18.04 17.18 -5.22
N GLY A 82 -16.74 16.96 -5.42
CA GLY A 82 -15.71 17.36 -4.47
C GLY A 82 -15.45 16.37 -3.34
N VAL A 83 -16.01 15.16 -3.39
CA VAL A 83 -15.75 14.10 -2.40
C VAL A 83 -15.08 12.90 -3.04
N GLY A 84 -13.97 12.46 -2.48
CA GLY A 84 -13.22 11.31 -2.97
C GLY A 84 -12.49 10.57 -1.85
N ALA A 85 -12.05 9.35 -2.16
CA ALA A 85 -11.28 8.52 -1.25
C ALA A 85 -10.12 7.84 -1.99
N ALA A 86 -9.07 7.56 -1.25
CA ALA A 86 -7.90 6.85 -1.71
C ALA A 86 -7.31 5.99 -0.59
N TYR A 87 -6.48 5.03 -0.95
CA TYR A 87 -5.71 4.22 -0.03
C TYR A 87 -4.27 4.15 -0.51
N ASP A 88 -3.36 4.61 0.35
CA ASP A 88 -1.93 4.49 0.12
C ASP A 88 -1.36 3.34 0.92
N HIS A 89 -1.16 2.23 0.23
CA HIS A 89 -0.53 1.05 0.80
C HIS A 89 1.01 1.08 0.72
N GLU A 90 1.57 2.07 0.02
CA GLU A 90 3.00 2.16 -0.29
C GLU A 90 3.73 3.20 0.57
N ALA A 91 3.07 3.77 1.59
CA ALA A 91 3.67 4.75 2.48
C ALA A 91 4.88 4.13 3.21
N PRO A 92 6.05 4.81 3.23
CA PRO A 92 7.21 4.34 3.99
C PRO A 92 6.91 4.27 5.49
N LEU A 93 7.57 3.33 6.15
CA LEU A 93 7.37 3.05 7.57
C LEU A 93 8.31 3.90 8.43
N GLY A 94 7.83 4.32 9.61
CA GLY A 94 8.62 5.02 10.62
C GLY A 94 8.99 6.47 10.31
N VAL A 95 8.52 7.02 9.18
CA VAL A 95 8.82 8.40 8.77
C VAL A 95 7.56 9.20 8.46
N ALA A 96 7.63 10.50 8.69
CA ALA A 96 6.56 11.42 8.32
C ALA A 96 6.53 11.59 6.80
N VAL A 97 5.36 11.38 6.20
CA VAL A 97 5.08 11.64 4.78
C VAL A 97 4.09 12.77 4.66
N VAL A 98 4.24 13.58 3.61
CA VAL A 98 3.29 14.67 3.31
C VAL A 98 2.40 14.24 2.17
N TYR A 99 1.09 14.37 2.34
CA TYR A 99 0.12 14.19 1.27
C TYR A 99 -0.35 15.55 0.77
N THR A 100 -0.51 15.65 -0.55
CA THR A 100 -1.08 16.82 -1.21
C THR A 100 -2.21 16.38 -2.14
N ALA A 101 -3.40 16.96 -1.99
CA ALA A 101 -4.56 16.69 -2.81
C ALA A 101 -4.91 17.90 -3.68
N THR A 102 -4.94 17.70 -5.00
CA THR A 102 -5.26 18.72 -5.98
C THR A 102 -6.54 18.32 -6.73
N PRO A 103 -7.61 19.14 -6.71
CA PRO A 103 -8.83 18.86 -7.45
C PRO A 103 -8.62 19.11 -8.94
N VAL A 104 -9.28 18.31 -9.75
CA VAL A 104 -9.40 18.47 -11.20
C VAL A 104 -10.87 18.73 -11.52
N LEU A 105 -11.13 19.90 -12.11
CA LEU A 105 -12.45 20.40 -12.44
C LEU A 105 -12.98 19.75 -13.73
N ALA A 106 -14.27 19.97 -14.01
CA ALA A 106 -14.95 19.42 -15.18
C ALA A 106 -14.36 19.90 -16.52
N ASP A 107 -13.73 21.08 -16.55
CA ASP A 107 -13.03 21.63 -17.71
C ASP A 107 -11.58 21.12 -17.86
N GLY A 108 -11.13 20.26 -16.93
CA GLY A 108 -9.77 19.70 -16.89
C GLY A 108 -8.74 20.59 -16.20
N SER A 109 -9.10 21.80 -15.77
CA SER A 109 -8.22 22.66 -14.98
C SER A 109 -8.05 22.12 -13.55
N THR A 110 -6.99 22.58 -12.88
CA THR A 110 -6.71 22.20 -11.48
C THR A 110 -7.03 23.33 -10.52
N GLY A 111 -7.60 23.00 -9.37
CA GLY A 111 -7.86 23.97 -8.30
C GLY A 111 -6.74 24.06 -7.23
N PRO A 112 -7.01 24.70 -6.08
CA PRO A 112 -6.04 24.82 -5.00
C PRO A 112 -5.70 23.46 -4.38
N SER A 113 -4.47 23.32 -3.90
CA SER A 113 -4.01 22.08 -3.26
C SER A 113 -4.15 22.16 -1.75
N SER A 114 -4.58 21.06 -1.14
CA SER A 114 -4.65 20.85 0.30
C SER A 114 -3.54 19.88 0.73
N SER A 115 -2.96 20.06 1.92
CA SER A 115 -1.90 19.17 2.40
C SER A 115 -1.96 18.87 3.89
N LEU A 116 -1.43 17.71 4.27
CA LEU A 116 -1.25 17.26 5.64
C LEU A 116 -0.04 16.32 5.74
N ALA A 117 0.37 16.00 6.96
CA ALA A 117 1.41 15.00 7.21
C ALA A 117 0.89 13.88 8.11
N VAL A 118 1.36 12.66 7.89
CA VAL A 118 1.13 11.49 8.75
C VAL A 118 2.39 10.63 8.83
N THR A 119 2.48 9.82 9.87
CA THR A 119 3.54 8.80 10.02
C THR A 119 2.86 7.44 10.13
N VAL A 120 3.31 6.47 9.34
CA VAL A 120 2.93 5.06 9.52
C VAL A 120 3.95 4.41 10.44
N ASP A 121 3.48 3.76 11.51
CA ASP A 121 4.38 3.15 12.48
C ASP A 121 5.20 2.00 11.89
N GLU A 122 6.42 1.82 12.41
CA GLU A 122 7.22 0.62 12.11
C GLU A 122 6.61 -0.63 12.75
N PRO A 123 6.82 -1.82 12.15
CA PRO A 123 6.46 -3.07 12.82
C PRO A 123 7.26 -3.24 14.13
N ALA A 124 6.56 -3.63 15.19
CA ALA A 124 7.18 -4.00 16.46
C ALA A 124 7.94 -5.33 16.33
N GLN A 125 9.11 -5.42 16.97
CA GLN A 125 9.90 -6.67 17.04
C GLN A 125 9.09 -7.80 17.68
N PRO A 126 9.36 -9.08 17.34
CA PRO A 126 10.47 -9.59 16.51
C PRO A 126 10.22 -9.59 15.01
N ALA A 127 9.02 -9.22 14.55
CA ALA A 127 8.70 -9.21 13.14
C ALA A 127 9.15 -7.88 12.51
N ASP A 128 10.06 -7.96 11.53
CA ASP A 128 10.86 -6.81 11.12
C ASP A 128 10.49 -6.28 9.73
N VAL A 129 9.55 -6.93 9.03
CA VAL A 129 9.29 -6.70 7.60
C VAL A 129 7.82 -6.80 7.27
N TRP A 130 7.34 -5.84 6.49
CA TRP A 130 6.08 -5.94 5.79
C TRP A 130 6.33 -6.44 4.37
N ILE A 131 5.66 -7.51 3.97
CA ILE A 131 5.55 -7.93 2.58
C ILE A 131 4.12 -7.64 2.16
N LYS A 132 3.98 -6.65 1.28
CA LYS A 132 2.71 -6.09 0.88
C LYS A 132 2.34 -6.50 -0.53
N SER A 133 1.10 -6.92 -0.75
CA SER A 133 0.59 -7.10 -2.10
C SER A 133 0.04 -5.78 -2.62
N LEU A 134 0.56 -5.32 -3.75
CA LEU A 134 0.03 -4.10 -4.39
C LEU A 134 -1.37 -4.34 -4.96
N ASP A 135 -1.61 -5.58 -5.40
CA ASP A 135 -2.85 -5.95 -6.02
C ASP A 135 -3.93 -6.32 -5.01
N GLU A 136 -3.55 -6.89 -3.87
CA GLU A 136 -4.50 -7.30 -2.84
C GLU A 136 -3.99 -6.84 -1.49
N PRO A 137 -4.15 -5.54 -1.12
CA PRO A 137 -3.61 -5.01 0.13
C PRO A 137 -4.01 -5.76 1.39
N GLY A 138 -5.14 -6.49 1.38
CA GLY A 138 -5.56 -7.37 2.46
C GLY A 138 -4.78 -8.69 2.58
N LEU A 139 -3.95 -9.06 1.59
CA LEU A 139 -3.02 -10.20 1.69
C LEU A 139 -1.69 -9.83 2.33
N SER A 140 -1.46 -8.55 2.60
CA SER A 140 -0.20 -8.07 3.15
C SER A 140 0.09 -8.70 4.50
N ALA A 141 1.32 -9.17 4.67
CA ALA A 141 1.75 -9.92 5.84
C ALA A 141 2.93 -9.25 6.52
N ARG A 142 2.90 -9.26 7.84
CA ARG A 142 4.08 -8.99 8.66
C ARG A 142 4.83 -10.31 8.86
N VAL A 143 6.11 -10.33 8.52
CA VAL A 143 6.93 -11.54 8.56
C VAL A 143 8.22 -11.31 9.36
N THR A 144 8.74 -12.39 9.94
CA THR A 144 10.08 -12.42 10.52
C THR A 144 11.03 -12.95 9.47
N VAL A 145 11.99 -12.12 9.03
CA VAL A 145 13.02 -12.54 8.07
C VAL A 145 14.24 -13.02 8.84
N THR A 146 14.51 -14.32 8.77
CA THR A 146 15.61 -14.96 9.51
C THR A 146 16.93 -14.95 8.75
N ALA A 147 16.88 -14.95 7.42
CA ALA A 147 18.05 -14.74 6.59
C ALA A 147 17.76 -13.65 5.57
N TRP A 148 18.53 -12.56 5.68
CA TRP A 148 18.48 -11.49 4.70
C TRP A 148 19.32 -11.85 3.48
N PRO A 149 18.72 -11.80 2.28
CA PRO A 149 19.44 -12.08 1.06
C PRO A 149 20.67 -11.21 0.83
N GLN A 150 21.76 -11.80 0.34
CA GLN A 150 22.79 -11.05 -0.38
C GLN A 150 22.21 -10.56 -1.71
N LEU A 151 22.23 -9.25 -1.94
CA LEU A 151 21.83 -8.67 -3.22
C LEU A 151 22.88 -8.99 -4.29
N GLN A 152 22.43 -9.53 -5.41
CA GLN A 152 23.28 -9.86 -6.55
C GLN A 152 22.82 -9.10 -7.79
N TRP A 153 23.77 -8.48 -8.49
CA TRP A 153 23.55 -7.78 -9.74
C TRP A 153 24.34 -8.48 -10.85
N ALA A 154 23.63 -9.15 -11.75
CA ALA A 154 24.27 -9.77 -12.91
C ALA A 154 24.69 -8.69 -13.92
N ALA A 155 25.96 -8.73 -14.34
CA ALA A 155 26.44 -7.89 -15.42
C ALA A 155 25.82 -8.35 -16.75
N ARG A 156 25.50 -7.39 -17.62
CA ARG A 156 25.10 -7.65 -19.01
C ARG A 156 26.27 -7.27 -19.89
N ILE A 157 27.06 -8.27 -20.27
CA ILE A 157 28.28 -8.08 -21.04
C ILE A 157 28.09 -8.78 -22.37
N ASP A 158 28.14 -7.98 -23.44
CA ASP A 158 28.24 -8.48 -24.80
C ASP A 158 29.71 -8.45 -25.21
N SER A 159 30.18 -9.52 -25.87
CA SER A 159 31.55 -9.64 -26.33
C SER A 159 31.61 -10.10 -27.79
N ALA A 160 32.61 -9.61 -28.52
CA ALA A 160 32.91 -10.02 -29.88
C ALA A 160 34.42 -10.22 -30.05
N ASP A 161 34.80 -11.34 -30.66
CA ASP A 161 36.19 -11.64 -30.94
C ASP A 161 36.75 -10.70 -32.01
N VAL A 162 37.98 -10.23 -31.80
CA VAL A 162 38.69 -9.35 -32.74
C VAL A 162 39.88 -10.12 -33.32
N ALA A 163 39.86 -10.36 -34.62
CA ALA A 163 40.92 -11.11 -35.30
C ALA A 163 42.31 -10.49 -35.05
N GLY A 164 43.25 -11.31 -34.59
CA GLY A 164 44.63 -10.89 -34.30
C GLY A 164 44.82 -10.19 -32.95
N SER A 165 43.75 -10.00 -32.17
CA SER A 165 43.83 -9.50 -30.80
C SER A 165 43.68 -10.66 -29.80
N PRO A 166 44.49 -10.72 -28.72
CA PRO A 166 44.24 -11.63 -27.61
C PRO A 166 43.09 -11.16 -26.70
N TYR A 167 42.57 -9.94 -26.92
CA TYR A 167 41.47 -9.36 -26.15
C TYR A 167 40.22 -9.17 -27.03
N PRO A 168 39.03 -9.61 -26.58
CA PRO A 168 37.78 -9.36 -27.29
C PRO A 168 37.36 -7.89 -27.15
N ALA A 169 36.60 -7.39 -28.12
CA ALA A 169 35.83 -6.17 -27.94
C ALA A 169 34.66 -6.49 -27.00
N THR A 170 34.48 -5.72 -25.94
CA THR A 170 33.42 -5.95 -24.95
C THR A 170 32.64 -4.66 -24.73
N SER A 171 31.32 -4.79 -24.57
CA SER A 171 30.45 -3.72 -24.10
C SER A 171 29.65 -4.21 -22.90
N GLN A 172 29.62 -3.39 -21.85
CA GLN A 172 28.84 -3.67 -20.66
C GLN A 172 27.67 -2.69 -20.60
N ASP A 173 26.45 -3.23 -20.54
CA ASP A 173 25.22 -2.49 -20.26
C ASP A 173 25.06 -2.28 -18.73
N VAL A 174 24.07 -1.49 -18.34
CA VAL A 174 23.67 -1.33 -16.93
C VAL A 174 23.34 -2.71 -16.35
N TYR A 175 23.80 -2.95 -15.13
CA TYR A 175 23.53 -4.19 -14.40
C TYR A 175 22.04 -4.53 -14.39
N ALA A 176 21.73 -5.83 -14.41
CA ALA A 176 20.37 -6.30 -14.21
C ALA A 176 19.85 -5.91 -12.80
N ALA A 177 18.52 -5.87 -12.65
CA ALA A 177 17.90 -5.63 -11.36
C ALA A 177 18.39 -6.63 -10.30
N ALA A 178 18.46 -6.20 -9.05
CA ALA A 178 18.97 -7.02 -7.97
C ALA A 178 18.15 -8.30 -7.82
N THR A 179 18.83 -9.42 -7.63
CA THR A 179 18.22 -10.72 -7.32
C THR A 179 18.79 -11.25 -6.02
N SER A 180 18.00 -12.04 -5.30
CA SER A 180 18.37 -12.48 -3.95
C SER A 180 17.44 -13.61 -3.46
N GLU A 181 17.83 -14.38 -2.44
CA GLU A 181 16.96 -15.40 -1.79
C GLU A 181 16.58 -14.96 -0.38
N ILE A 182 15.28 -15.00 -0.05
CA ILE A 182 14.77 -14.61 1.27
C ILE A 182 14.29 -15.83 2.04
N THR A 183 14.59 -15.87 3.35
CA THR A 183 14.05 -16.86 4.28
C THR A 183 13.18 -16.18 5.33
N MET A 184 11.98 -16.70 5.53
CA MET A 184 10.95 -16.12 6.40
C MET A 184 10.38 -17.20 7.30
N ASP A 185 10.09 -16.86 8.55
CA ASP A 185 9.34 -17.73 9.44
C ASP A 185 7.91 -17.20 9.62
N ALA A 186 6.96 -18.14 9.69
CA ALA A 186 5.58 -17.86 10.02
C ALA A 186 5.00 -18.91 10.96
N GLU A 187 4.08 -18.47 11.82
CA GLU A 187 3.42 -19.30 12.82
C GLU A 187 1.89 -19.08 12.82
N GLY A 188 1.16 -20.08 13.32
CA GLY A 188 -0.30 -20.01 13.47
C GLY A 188 -1.02 -19.59 12.19
N ALA A 189 -1.87 -18.57 12.29
CA ALA A 189 -2.66 -18.07 11.15
C ALA A 189 -1.81 -17.40 10.06
N GLN A 190 -0.58 -16.97 10.37
CA GLN A 190 0.29 -16.31 9.39
C GLN A 190 0.81 -17.27 8.31
N ILE A 191 0.85 -18.57 8.60
CA ILE A 191 1.28 -19.61 7.64
C ILE A 191 0.46 -19.53 6.36
N GLU A 192 -0.87 -19.50 6.46
CA GLU A 192 -1.75 -19.44 5.29
C GLU A 192 -1.68 -18.09 4.58
N VAL A 193 -1.53 -16.99 5.34
CA VAL A 193 -1.39 -15.65 4.76
C VAL A 193 -0.10 -15.58 3.94
N LEU A 194 1.03 -16.01 4.50
CA LEU A 194 2.31 -15.99 3.81
C LEU A 194 2.33 -16.95 2.62
N ARG A 195 1.76 -18.16 2.77
CA ARG A 195 1.61 -19.10 1.66
C ARG A 195 0.84 -18.48 0.51
N ARG A 196 -0.31 -17.86 0.78
CA ARG A 196 -1.09 -17.16 -0.25
C ARG A 196 -0.32 -15.99 -0.85
N LEU A 197 0.37 -15.20 -0.04
CA LEU A 197 1.14 -14.04 -0.49
C LEU A 197 2.25 -14.43 -1.49
N LEU A 198 2.95 -15.54 -1.21
CA LEU A 198 4.05 -16.05 -2.03
C LEU A 198 3.58 -16.82 -3.28
N THR A 199 2.44 -17.49 -3.22
CA THR A 199 1.93 -18.33 -4.33
C THR A 199 0.97 -17.58 -5.26
N THR A 200 0.38 -16.48 -4.80
CA THR A 200 -0.43 -15.60 -5.67
C THR A 200 0.53 -14.79 -6.55
N PRO A 201 0.32 -14.72 -7.88
CA PRO A 201 1.13 -13.85 -8.73
C PRO A 201 1.03 -12.37 -8.36
N GLY A 202 1.95 -11.55 -8.87
CA GLY A 202 1.89 -10.09 -8.79
C GLY A 202 3.09 -9.46 -8.08
N VAL A 203 3.17 -8.15 -8.16
CA VAL A 203 4.26 -7.37 -7.54
C VAL A 203 4.00 -7.24 -6.05
N ARG A 204 5.07 -7.38 -5.27
CA ARG A 204 5.09 -7.17 -3.83
C ARG A 204 5.95 -5.97 -3.49
N LEU A 205 5.59 -5.27 -2.42
CA LEU A 205 6.41 -4.25 -1.81
C LEU A 205 6.97 -4.81 -0.50
N ILE A 206 8.29 -4.95 -0.42
CA ILE A 206 8.98 -5.27 0.81
C ILE A 206 9.36 -3.96 1.48
N GLN A 207 8.88 -3.74 2.70
CA GLN A 207 9.25 -2.61 3.53
C GLN A 207 9.87 -3.09 4.82
N THR A 208 10.97 -2.46 5.19
CA THR A 208 11.71 -2.79 6.40
C THR A 208 11.72 -1.63 7.36
N ARG A 209 12.06 -1.92 8.61
CA ARG A 209 12.35 -0.88 9.59
C ARG A 209 13.52 -0.02 9.15
N LEU A 210 13.52 1.26 9.52
CA LEU A 210 14.62 2.19 9.26
C LEU A 210 15.95 1.67 9.81
N ALA A 211 15.92 1.05 10.99
CA ALA A 211 17.10 0.46 11.61
C ALA A 211 17.74 -0.67 10.79
N ALA A 212 16.97 -1.36 9.94
CA ALA A 212 17.48 -2.41 9.06
C ALA A 212 18.36 -1.88 7.91
N ARG A 213 18.33 -0.55 7.66
CA ARG A 213 19.10 0.14 6.61
C ARG A 213 18.95 -0.47 5.21
N ARG A 214 17.81 -1.13 4.96
CA ARG A 214 17.45 -1.67 3.65
C ARG A 214 16.36 -0.78 3.06
N PRO A 215 16.50 -0.34 1.80
CA PRO A 215 15.46 0.44 1.16
C PRO A 215 14.22 -0.41 0.89
N ASP A 216 13.07 0.25 0.90
CA ASP A 216 11.83 -0.33 0.40
C ASP A 216 11.99 -0.70 -1.08
N GLN A 217 11.48 -1.87 -1.46
CA GLN A 217 11.70 -2.41 -2.80
C GLN A 217 10.47 -3.13 -3.34
N PHE A 218 10.17 -2.86 -4.61
CA PHE A 218 9.20 -3.62 -5.38
C PHE A 218 9.86 -4.88 -5.92
N VAL A 219 9.21 -6.03 -5.75
CA VAL A 219 9.79 -7.33 -6.08
C VAL A 219 8.76 -8.27 -6.71
N LEU A 220 9.26 -9.24 -7.44
CA LEU A 220 8.57 -10.48 -7.78
C LEU A 220 9.18 -11.62 -6.98
N PHE A 221 8.34 -12.47 -6.39
CA PHE A 221 8.77 -13.73 -5.81
C PHE A 221 8.77 -14.82 -6.87
N GLY A 222 9.77 -15.68 -6.82
CA GLY A 222 9.88 -16.91 -7.61
C GLY A 222 10.18 -18.09 -6.71
N ASP A 223 9.88 -19.29 -7.22
CA ASP A 223 10.26 -20.57 -6.62
C ASP A 223 10.00 -20.68 -5.11
N PRO A 224 8.78 -20.34 -4.62
CA PRO A 224 8.50 -20.41 -3.19
C PRO A 224 8.55 -21.87 -2.72
N ALA A 225 9.25 -22.11 -1.62
CA ALA A 225 9.30 -23.39 -0.94
C ALA A 225 8.89 -23.24 0.54
N GLU A 226 8.29 -24.29 1.09
CA GLU A 226 7.86 -24.36 2.49
C GLU A 226 8.50 -25.59 3.14
N ALA A 227 9.12 -25.37 4.29
CA ALA A 227 9.63 -26.42 5.15
C ALA A 227 8.85 -26.43 6.47
N VAL A 228 8.50 -27.64 6.90
CA VAL A 228 7.98 -27.87 8.26
C VAL A 228 9.18 -27.83 9.19
N ASP A 229 9.18 -26.91 10.16
CA ASP A 229 10.22 -26.93 11.17
C ASP A 229 10.10 -28.24 11.99
N THR A 230 11.25 -28.76 12.40
CA THR A 230 11.34 -29.97 13.22
C THR A 230 10.95 -29.72 14.68
N THR A 231 10.78 -28.46 15.07
CA THR A 231 10.27 -28.07 16.38
C THR A 231 8.76 -28.31 16.50
N PRO A 232 8.26 -28.70 17.70
CA PRO A 232 6.84 -28.97 17.92
C PRO A 232 5.93 -27.71 17.97
N ASP A 233 6.46 -26.53 17.67
CA ASP A 233 5.73 -25.25 17.73
C ASP A 233 4.79 -25.05 16.53
N GLY A 234 4.93 -25.88 15.49
CA GLY A 234 4.13 -25.78 14.28
C GLY A 234 4.54 -24.62 13.37
N ALA A 235 5.70 -24.01 13.62
CA ALA A 235 6.27 -22.99 12.74
C ALA A 235 6.58 -23.57 11.35
N ARG A 236 6.62 -22.67 10.36
CA ARG A 236 6.98 -22.96 8.98
C ARG A 236 8.03 -21.98 8.54
N THR A 237 9.07 -22.50 7.90
CA THR A 237 10.06 -21.69 7.21
C THR A 237 9.73 -21.67 5.72
N PHE A 238 9.68 -20.46 5.17
CA PHE A 238 9.45 -20.21 3.76
C PHE A 238 10.73 -19.66 3.13
N THR A 239 11.09 -20.19 1.96
CA THR A 239 12.14 -19.60 1.12
C THR A 239 11.55 -19.18 -0.22
N ALA A 240 12.07 -18.10 -0.80
CA ALA A 240 11.69 -17.66 -2.14
C ALA A 240 12.82 -16.88 -2.80
N SER A 241 12.93 -17.00 -4.13
CA SER A 241 13.75 -16.09 -4.92
C SER A 241 13.05 -14.74 -5.03
N VAL A 242 13.83 -13.66 -4.97
CA VAL A 242 13.36 -12.28 -4.99
C VAL A 242 14.05 -11.59 -6.14
N ARG A 243 13.26 -11.00 -7.04
CA ARG A 243 13.77 -10.16 -8.12
C ARG A 243 13.20 -8.76 -7.98
N GLN A 244 14.07 -7.77 -7.83
CA GLN A 244 13.66 -6.37 -7.81
C GLN A 244 13.06 -5.97 -9.16
N VAL A 245 12.00 -5.17 -9.11
CA VAL A 245 11.34 -4.57 -10.28
C VAL A 245 11.13 -3.09 -10.04
N ALA A 246 10.85 -2.35 -11.12
CA ALA A 246 10.41 -0.97 -11.00
C ALA A 246 9.03 -0.90 -10.32
N ARG A 247 8.72 0.24 -9.70
CA ARG A 247 7.37 0.54 -9.22
C ARG A 247 6.38 0.40 -10.39
N PRO A 248 5.33 -0.44 -10.29
CA PRO A 248 4.33 -0.54 -11.33
C PRO A 248 3.58 0.77 -11.51
N ASP A 249 3.19 1.07 -12.76
CA ASP A 249 2.40 2.26 -13.11
C ASP A 249 1.14 2.37 -12.23
N THR A 250 0.86 3.60 -11.81
CA THR A 250 -0.26 3.97 -10.96
C THR A 250 -1.46 4.48 -11.74
N THR A 251 -1.27 4.78 -13.02
CA THR A 251 -2.34 5.32 -13.88
C THR A 251 -3.55 4.38 -13.91
N GLY A 252 -4.73 4.90 -13.58
CA GLY A 252 -5.99 4.17 -13.67
C GLY A 252 -6.17 3.04 -12.65
N GLN A 253 -5.30 2.93 -11.65
CA GLN A 253 -5.41 1.90 -10.62
C GLN A 253 -6.64 2.15 -9.72
N PRO A 254 -7.46 1.12 -9.44
CA PRO A 254 -8.64 1.27 -8.62
C PRO A 254 -8.28 1.47 -7.15
N LEU A 255 -9.23 1.99 -6.37
CA LEU A 255 -9.17 1.93 -4.91
C LEU A 255 -9.25 0.48 -4.45
N ARG A 256 -8.23 0.04 -3.71
CA ARG A 256 -8.18 -1.28 -3.06
C ARG A 256 -7.97 -1.07 -1.57
N LEU A 257 -9.06 -1.06 -0.81
CA LEU A 257 -9.04 -0.96 0.65
C LEU A 257 -9.06 -2.38 1.24
N PRO A 258 -8.12 -2.76 2.13
CA PRO A 258 -8.14 -4.07 2.76
C PRO A 258 -9.47 -4.39 3.45
N GLY A 259 -10.00 -5.60 3.22
CA GLY A 259 -11.22 -6.05 3.88
C GLY A 259 -12.48 -5.27 3.49
N TRP A 260 -12.44 -4.48 2.41
CA TRP A 260 -13.60 -3.72 1.94
C TRP A 260 -13.77 -3.84 0.43
N SER A 261 -14.94 -4.31 0.02
CA SER A 261 -15.32 -4.47 -1.39
C SER A 261 -16.83 -4.44 -1.51
N TRP A 262 -17.34 -4.34 -2.76
CA TRP A 262 -18.76 -4.47 -3.02
C TRP A 262 -19.32 -5.84 -2.60
N ASP A 263 -18.53 -6.91 -2.74
CA ASP A 263 -18.93 -8.25 -2.30
C ASP A 263 -19.05 -8.32 -0.77
N ILE A 264 -18.10 -7.72 -0.04
CA ILE A 264 -18.15 -7.64 1.42
C ILE A 264 -19.34 -6.81 1.87
N LEU A 265 -19.60 -5.68 1.21
CA LEU A 265 -20.76 -4.84 1.50
C LEU A 265 -22.07 -5.61 1.27
N ALA A 266 -22.20 -6.30 0.14
CA ALA A 266 -23.39 -7.10 -0.18
C ALA A 266 -23.59 -8.29 0.78
N ALA A 267 -22.49 -8.92 1.24
CA ALA A 267 -22.55 -10.00 2.21
C ALA A 267 -22.89 -9.50 3.63
N THR A 268 -22.44 -8.30 3.99
CA THR A 268 -22.62 -7.71 5.33
C THR A 268 -23.99 -7.06 5.47
N TYR A 269 -24.47 -6.37 4.43
CA TYR A 269 -25.71 -5.61 4.47
C TYR A 269 -26.75 -6.24 3.53
N GLY A 270 -27.85 -6.72 4.11
CA GLY A 270 -28.92 -7.36 3.33
C GLY A 270 -29.80 -6.40 2.52
N SER A 271 -29.58 -5.09 2.59
CA SER A 271 -30.35 -4.08 1.83
C SER A 271 -29.62 -2.74 1.75
N TYR A 272 -29.99 -1.92 0.78
CA TYR A 272 -29.51 -0.54 0.67
C TYR A 272 -29.90 0.32 1.89
N ASP A 273 -31.11 0.14 2.42
CA ASP A 273 -31.56 0.92 3.59
C ASP A 273 -30.69 0.65 4.82
N ALA A 274 -30.19 -0.57 4.99
CA ALA A 274 -29.23 -0.89 6.05
C ALA A 274 -27.89 -0.17 5.84
N VAL A 275 -27.40 -0.09 4.60
CA VAL A 275 -26.18 0.66 4.25
C VAL A 275 -26.37 2.15 4.54
N ALA A 276 -27.48 2.73 4.09
CA ALA A 276 -27.78 4.16 4.29
C ALA A 276 -28.03 4.51 5.77
N ALA A 277 -28.51 3.56 6.58
CA ALA A 277 -28.63 3.73 8.02
C ALA A 277 -27.28 3.66 8.75
N THR A 278 -26.32 2.88 8.22
CA THR A 278 -24.98 2.73 8.83
C THR A 278 -24.03 3.84 8.42
N PHE A 279 -24.03 4.26 7.16
CA PHE A 279 -23.10 5.25 6.64
C PHE A 279 -23.85 6.54 6.28
N SER A 280 -23.57 7.60 7.02
CA SER A 280 -24.23 8.91 6.84
C SER A 280 -23.69 9.70 5.64
N THR A 281 -22.50 9.35 5.17
CA THR A 281 -21.86 9.98 4.01
C THR A 281 -21.24 8.94 3.07
N TYR A 282 -21.09 9.30 1.79
CA TYR A 282 -20.39 8.47 0.82
C TYR A 282 -18.91 8.25 1.20
N GLN A 283 -18.27 9.20 1.88
CA GLN A 283 -16.90 9.04 2.36
C GLN A 283 -16.80 7.97 3.44
N GLN A 284 -17.72 7.97 4.41
CA GLN A 284 -17.79 6.91 5.42
C GLN A 284 -18.03 5.56 4.73
N LEU A 285 -18.93 5.48 3.76
CA LEU A 285 -19.15 4.26 2.98
C LEU A 285 -17.89 3.79 2.23
N ALA A 286 -17.23 4.69 1.51
CA ALA A 286 -16.07 4.38 0.68
C ALA A 286 -14.84 3.94 1.50
N THR A 287 -14.77 4.35 2.77
CA THR A 287 -13.66 4.09 3.68
C THR A 287 -14.01 3.10 4.79
N ASN A 288 -15.16 2.43 4.71
CA ASN A 288 -15.68 1.55 5.77
C ASN A 288 -15.70 2.22 7.16
N GLY A 289 -16.10 3.49 7.21
CA GLY A 289 -16.21 4.28 8.44
C GLY A 289 -14.87 4.71 9.04
N VAL A 290 -13.73 4.43 8.38
CA VAL A 290 -12.42 4.87 8.89
C VAL A 290 -12.32 6.40 8.87
N LEU A 291 -12.89 7.05 7.85
CA LEU A 291 -12.94 8.50 7.75
C LEU A 291 -14.38 9.00 7.78
N GLY A 292 -14.70 9.84 8.76
CA GLY A 292 -15.92 10.65 8.81
C GLY A 292 -16.55 10.75 10.18
#